data_AF-D9W2G9-F1
#
_entry.id   AF-D9W2G9-F1
#
_cell.length_a   1.000
_cell.length_b   1.000
_cell.length_c   1.000
_cell.angle_alpha   90.00
_cell.angle_beta   90.00
_cell.angle_gamma   90.00
#
_symmetry.space_group_name_H-M   'P 1'
#
loop_
_entity.id
_entity.type
_entity.pdbx_description
1 polymer ?
#
loop_
_entity_poly.entity_id
_entity_poly.type
_entity_poly.pdbx_seq_one_letter_code
_entity_poly.pdbx_strand_id
1 'polypeptide(L)' 'MEELGARDARTVKLLTRAGMGWCQGRMCGPAVAALAGGAQAPDRRPLSCPVPLRHLAALEPQAPRQAPR' A
#
# COMPACT_ATOMS: atom_id res chain seq x y z
N MET A 1 20.50 8.95 -22.13
CA MET A 1 19.33 8.30 -21.48
C MET A 1 19.77 7.98 -20.07
N GLU A 2 19.77 9.00 -19.20
CA GLU A 2 20.14 8.83 -17.79
C GLU A 2 19.41 7.66 -17.16
N GLU A 3 20.18 6.79 -16.52
CA GLU A 3 19.70 5.63 -15.78
C GLU A 3 18.72 6.13 -14.70
N LEU A 4 17.41 5.93 -14.89
CA LEU A 4 16.45 6.14 -13.80
C LEU A 4 16.85 5.17 -12.69
N GLY A 5 17.38 5.67 -11.58
CA GLY A 5 17.95 4.91 -10.46
C GLY A 5 16.96 4.09 -9.63
N ALA A 6 15.89 3.57 -10.25
CA ALA A 6 14.84 2.78 -9.64
C ALA A 6 15.29 1.36 -9.30
N ARG A 7 16.28 1.23 -8.42
CA ARG A 7 16.88 -0.06 -8.02
C ARG A 7 16.22 -0.68 -6.79
N ASP A 8 15.18 -0.06 -6.25
CA ASP A 8 14.41 -0.56 -5.12
C ASP A 8 12.91 -0.28 -5.31
N ALA A 9 12.06 -1.06 -4.64
CA ALA A 9 10.61 -0.98 -4.78
C ALA A 9 10.02 0.39 -4.39
N ARG A 10 10.65 1.12 -3.44
CA ARG A 10 10.19 2.46 -3.05
C ARG A 10 10.48 3.45 -4.19
N THR A 11 11.66 3.40 -4.79
CA THR A 11 12.02 4.30 -5.90
C THR A 11 11.19 4.00 -7.13
N VAL A 12 10.96 2.72 -7.48
CA VAL A 12 10.02 2.33 -8.54
C VAL A 12 8.62 2.90 -8.29
N LYS A 13 8.10 2.79 -7.07
CA LYS A 13 6.79 3.34 -6.68
C LYS A 13 6.71 4.86 -6.86
N LEU A 14 7.73 5.60 -6.42
CA LEU A 14 7.72 7.06 -6.48
C LEU A 14 7.81 7.58 -7.92
N LEU A 15 8.60 6.93 -8.78
CA LEU A 15 8.77 7.34 -10.17
C LEU A 15 7.61 6.93 -11.08
N THR A 16 7.05 5.73 -10.89
CA THR A 16 6.07 5.13 -11.83
C THR A 16 4.64 5.13 -11.31
N ARG A 17 4.44 5.43 -10.03
CA ARG A 17 3.18 5.24 -9.31
C ARG A 17 2.71 3.80 -9.15
N ALA A 18 3.55 2.80 -9.45
CA ALA A 18 3.21 1.41 -9.22
C ALA A 18 2.81 1.15 -7.76
N GLY A 19 1.68 0.45 -7.56
CA GLY A 19 1.11 0.16 -6.24
C GLY A 19 0.20 1.24 -5.65
N MET A 20 -0.11 2.32 -6.39
CA MET A 20 -1.02 3.40 -5.95
C MET A 20 -2.33 3.48 -6.73
N GLY A 21 -2.67 2.45 -7.50
CA GLY A 21 -3.98 2.32 -8.15
C GLY A 21 -5.03 1.73 -7.20
N TRP A 22 -6.25 1.50 -7.70
CA TRP A 22 -7.39 0.97 -6.91
C TRP A 22 -7.06 -0.32 -6.11
N CYS A 23 -6.22 -1.19 -6.67
CA CYS A 23 -5.80 -2.43 -6.03
C CYS A 23 -4.72 -2.23 -4.94
N GLN A 24 -4.20 -1.01 -4.78
CA GLN A 24 -3.17 -0.62 -3.81
C GLN A 24 -1.95 -1.57 -3.81
N GLY A 25 -1.55 -2.03 -4.99
CA GLY A 25 -0.39 -2.92 -5.17
C GLY A 25 -0.65 -4.39 -4.90
N ARG A 26 -1.91 -4.84 -4.76
CA ARG A 26 -2.23 -6.28 -4.70
C ARG A 26 -1.83 -7.04 -5.96
N MET A 27 -2.01 -6.41 -7.13
CA MET A 27 -1.69 -7.03 -8.41
C MET A 27 -0.22 -6.85 -8.79
N CYS A 28 0.29 -5.61 -8.76
CA CYS A 28 1.63 -5.30 -9.25
C CYS A 28 2.73 -5.36 -8.19
N GLY A 29 2.40 -5.36 -6.90
CA GLY A 29 3.38 -5.34 -5.80
C GLY A 29 4.40 -6.50 -5.84
N PRO A 30 3.97 -7.76 -6.01
CA PRO A 30 4.89 -8.90 -6.10
C PRO A 30 5.85 -8.78 -7.28
N ALA A 31 5.33 -8.41 -8.45
CA ALA A 31 6.13 -8.24 -9.66
C ALA A 31 7.16 -7.09 -9.51
N VAL A 32 6.74 -5.95 -8.95
CA VAL A 32 7.65 -4.82 -8.69
C VAL A 32 8.73 -5.19 -7.69
N ALA A 33 8.42 -5.93 -6.64
CA ALA A 33 9.42 -6.40 -5.67
C ALA A 33 10.46 -7.30 -6.35
N ALA A 34 10.01 -8.27 -7.15
CA ALA A 34 10.89 -9.18 -7.88
C ALA A 34 11.79 -8.42 -8.88
N LEU A 35 11.22 -7.50 -9.67
CA LEU A 35 11.98 -6.69 -10.63
C LEU A 35 13.00 -5.76 -9.96
N ALA A 36 12.70 -5.29 -8.74
CA ALA A 36 13.61 -4.47 -7.95
C ALA A 36 14.60 -5.29 -7.09
N GLY A 37 14.65 -6.62 -7.26
CA GLY A 37 15.55 -7.49 -6.49
C GLY A 37 15.21 -7.63 -5.00
N GLY A 38 13.98 -7.30 -4.60
CA GLY A 38 13.51 -7.35 -3.22
C GLY A 38 12.46 -8.43 -2.96
N ALA A 39 12.24 -8.76 -1.68
CA ALA A 39 11.13 -9.60 -1.26
C ALA A 39 9.83 -8.80 -1.16
N GLN A 40 8.69 -9.46 -1.36
CA GLN A 40 7.39 -8.86 -1.14
C GLN A 40 7.23 -8.50 0.35
N ALA A 41 6.98 -7.22 0.64
CA ALA A 41 6.65 -6.78 1.98
C ALA A 41 5.28 -7.36 2.42
N PRO A 42 5.11 -7.68 3.71
CA PRO A 42 3.82 -8.13 4.24
C PRO A 42 2.73 -7.09 4.00
N ASP A 43 1.50 -7.55 3.80
CA ASP A 43 0.36 -6.66 3.61
C ASP A 43 0.13 -5.82 4.88
N ARG A 44 0.18 -4.48 4.72
CA ARG A 44 -0.09 -3.51 5.77
C ARG A 44 -1.37 -2.70 5.52
N ARG A 45 -2.18 -3.11 4.54
CA ARG A 45 -3.40 -2.40 4.16
C ARG A 45 -4.50 -2.73 5.17
N PRO A 46 -5.05 -1.71 5.87
CA PRO A 46 -6.13 -1.94 6.83
C PRO A 46 -7.46 -2.27 6.14
N LEU A 47 -7.56 -2.02 4.83
CA LEU A 47 -8.80 -2.15 4.06
C LEU A 47 -8.57 -3.00 2.80
N SER A 48 -9.47 -3.95 2.59
CA SER A 48 -9.47 -4.85 1.43
C SER A 48 -9.76 -4.12 0.12
N CYS A 49 -10.51 -3.02 0.16
CA CYS A 49 -10.80 -2.16 -0.98
C CYS A 49 -10.96 -0.70 -0.53
N PRO A 50 -10.81 0.28 -1.44
CA PRO A 50 -11.12 1.67 -1.13
C PRO A 50 -12.57 1.83 -0.66
N VAL A 51 -12.76 2.46 0.50
CA VAL A 51 -14.08 2.84 1.03
C VAL A 51 -14.22 4.36 1.02
N PRO A 52 -15.40 4.90 0.64
CA PRO A 52 -15.66 6.35 0.70
C PRO A 52 -15.53 6.88 2.13
N LEU A 53 -14.89 8.04 2.27
CA LEU A 53 -14.70 8.68 3.59
C LEU A 53 -16.03 8.96 4.32
N ARG A 54 -17.10 9.28 3.58
CA ARG A 54 -18.45 9.47 4.15
C ARG A 54 -18.97 8.26 4.93
N HIS A 55 -18.59 7.04 4.53
CA HIS A 55 -19.02 5.83 5.25
C HIS A 55 -18.31 5.72 6.60
N LEU A 56 -17.04 6.14 6.66
CA LEU A 56 -16.30 6.21 7.93
C LEU A 56 -16.81 7.32 8.82
N ALA A 57 -17.17 8.48 8.24
CA ALA A 57 -17.71 9.62 8.97
C ALA A 57 -19.10 9.35 9.57
N ALA A 58 -19.87 8.43 8.98
CA ALA A 58 -21.16 8.01 9.49
C ALA A 58 -21.07 6.96 10.63
N LEU A 59 -19.86 6.48 10.96
CA LEU A 59 -19.67 5.58 12.10
C LEU A 59 -19.67 6.39 13.39
N GLU A 60 -20.47 5.95 14.36
CA GLU A 60 -20.37 6.46 15.73
C GLU A 60 -18.95 6.18 16.28
N PRO A 61 -18.32 7.13 16.99
CA PRO A 61 -17.01 6.91 17.60
C PRO A 61 -17.05 5.71 18.53
N GLN A 62 -16.28 4.68 18.20
CA GLN A 62 -16.15 3.50 19.04
C GLN A 62 -15.35 3.89 20.29
N ALA A 63 -15.86 3.64 21.49
CA ALA A 63 -15.08 3.80 22.71
C ALA A 63 -13.78 2.97 22.59
N PRO A 64 -12.62 3.51 22.97
CA PRO A 64 -11.35 2.81 22.80
C PRO A 64 -11.40 1.45 23.50
N ARG A 65 -11.05 0.39 22.76
CA ARG A 65 -10.89 -0.95 23.33
C ARG A 65 -9.78 -0.90 24.37
N GLN A 66 -10.13 -1.18 25.62
CA GLN A 66 -9.14 -1.33 26.69
C GLN A 66 -8.26 -2.55 26.36
N ALA A 67 -6.96 -2.34 26.24
CA ALA A 67 -6.03 -3.45 26.10
C ALA A 67 -6.01 -4.26 27.41
N PRO A 68 -5.97 -5.61 27.36
CA PRO A 68 -5.78 -6.41 28.55
C PRO A 68 -4.48 -6.00 29.25
N ARG A 69 -4.56 -5.83 30.57
CA ARG A 69 -3.41 -5.54 31.44
C ARG A 69 -2.39 -6.66 31.42
#